data_AF-A0A1S2M388-F1
#
_entry.id   AF-A0A1S2M388-F1
#
_cell.length_a   1.000
_cell.length_b   1.000
_cell.length_c   1.000
_cell.angle_alpha   90.00
_cell.angle_beta   90.00
_cell.angle_gamma   90.00
#
_symmetry.space_group_name_H-M   'P 1'
#
loop_
_entity.id
_entity.type
_entity.pdbx_description
1 polymer ?
#
loop_
_entity_poly.entity_id
_entity_poly.type
_entity_poly.pdbx_seq_one_letter_code
_entity_poly.pdbx_strand_id
1 'polypeptide(L)'
;MLNGILVLLLMALVMYLKVNFATIKGRVGEANVNRILERLIKDVYKIYHDVYVPNGEGGTTQVDHIVTSPYEIFVIETKHYKGWIFGKEKM
;
A
#
# COMPACT_ATOMS: atom_id res chain seq x y z
N MET A 1 14.56 28.99 25.99
CA MET A 1 14.25 27.57 26.28
C MET A 1 13.20 27.00 25.33
N LEU A 2 12.04 27.63 25.17
CA LEU A 2 10.96 27.16 24.26
C LEU A 2 11.40 27.01 22.79
N ASN A 3 12.18 27.95 22.26
CA ASN A 3 12.68 27.89 20.88
C ASN A 3 13.65 26.72 20.65
N GLY A 4 14.44 26.34 21.66
CA GLY A 4 15.36 25.19 21.55
C GLY A 4 14.60 23.87 21.52
N ILE A 5 13.55 23.75 22.34
CA ILE A 5 12.65 22.58 22.34
C ILE A 5 11.95 22.45 20.98
N LEU A 6 11.45 23.56 20.42
CA LEU A 6 10.79 23.55 19.12
C LEU A 6 11.72 23.07 17.99
N VAL A 7 12.98 23.50 17.99
CA VAL A 7 13.99 23.05 17.02
C VAL A 7 14.27 21.55 17.16
N LEU A 8 14.40 21.05 18.39
CA LEU A 8 14.61 19.61 18.63
C LEU A 8 13.42 18.76 18.18
N LEU A 9 12.18 19.22 18.43
CA LEU A 9 10.97 18.54 17.96
C LEU A 9 10.90 18.51 16.43
N LEU A 10 11.25 19.62 15.76
CA LEU A 10 11.30 19.69 14.31
C LEU A 10 12.35 18.74 13.74
N MET A 11 13.55 18.68 14.34
CA MET A 11 14.60 17.74 13.92
C MET A 11 14.16 16.28 14.09
N ALA A 12 13.53 15.94 15.22
CA ALA A 12 13.00 14.61 15.46
C ALA A 12 11.91 14.22 14.44
N LEU A 13 11.01 15.15 14.11
CA LEU A 13 9.97 14.94 13.10
C LEU A 13 10.58 14.71 11.72
N VAL A 14 11.54 15.53 11.29
CA VAL A 14 12.22 15.36 9.99
C VAL A 14 12.95 14.02 9.93
N MET A 15 13.62 13.62 11.00
CA MET A 15 14.29 12.32 11.09
C MET A 15 13.29 11.17 10.97
N TYR A 16 12.19 11.25 11.72
CA TYR A 16 11.10 10.27 11.66
C TYR A 16 10.52 10.15 10.24
N LEU A 17 10.21 11.28 9.59
CA LEU A 17 9.67 11.29 8.23
C LEU A 17 10.65 10.71 7.21
N LYS A 18 11.95 10.98 7.35
CA LYS A 18 12.98 10.42 6.47
C LYS A 18 13.08 8.91 6.62
N VAL A 19 13.14 8.41 7.86
CA VAL A 19 13.23 6.97 8.15
C VAL A 19 12.00 6.22 7.62
N ASN A 20 10.82 6.83 7.75
CA ASN A 20 9.56 6.19 7.34
C ASN A 20 9.12 6.55 5.91
N PHE A 21 9.94 7.26 5.14
CA PHE A 21 9.53 7.79 3.84
C PHE A 21 9.07 6.70 2.86
N ALA A 22 9.77 5.56 2.82
CA ALA A 22 9.40 4.44 1.95
C ALA A 22 8.01 3.86 2.31
N THR A 23 7.76 3.64 3.60
CA THR A 23 6.47 3.13 4.11
C THR A 23 5.34 4.13 3.86
N ILE A 24 5.57 5.42 4.13
CA ILE A 24 4.60 6.48 3.85
C ILE A 24 4.28 6.52 2.36
N LYS A 25 5.30 6.44 1.51
CA LYS A 25 5.13 6.43 0.05
C LYS A 25 4.32 5.21 -0.41
N GLY A 26 4.58 4.03 0.14
CA GLY A 26 3.81 2.82 -0.10
C GLY A 26 2.32 3.04 0.19
N ARG A 27 2.00 3.47 1.42
CA ARG A 27 0.63 3.76 1.86
C ARG A 27 -0.09 4.80 0.99
N VAL A 28 0.62 5.84 0.55
CA VAL A 28 0.05 6.84 -0.38
C VAL A 28 -0.30 6.21 -1.73
N GLY A 29 0.55 5.32 -2.23
CA GLY A 29 0.29 4.61 -3.48
C GLY A 29 -0.94 3.73 -3.38
N GLU A 30 -1.00 2.93 -2.31
CA GLU A 30 -2.11 2.04 -2.02
C GLU A 30 -3.43 2.81 -1.86
N ALA A 31 -3.43 3.90 -1.08
CA ALA A 31 -4.59 4.76 -0.90
C ALA A 31 -5.10 5.38 -2.23
N ASN A 32 -4.21 5.60 -3.20
CA ASN A 32 -4.62 6.07 -4.53
C ASN A 32 -5.31 4.95 -5.33
N VAL A 33 -4.82 3.71 -5.24
CA VAL A 33 -5.46 2.56 -5.88
C VAL A 33 -6.82 2.27 -5.24
N ASN A 34 -6.95 2.35 -3.91
CA ASN A 34 -8.24 2.24 -3.20
C ASN A 34 -9.28 3.19 -3.80
N ARG A 35 -8.94 4.49 -3.90
CA ARG A 35 -9.83 5.51 -4.47
C ARG A 35 -10.21 5.27 -5.94
N ILE A 36 -9.36 4.58 -6.70
CA ILE A 36 -9.66 4.21 -8.09
C ILE A 36 -10.64 3.03 -8.11
N LEU A 37 -10.36 1.99 -7.32
CA LEU A 37 -11.20 0.80 -7.24
C LEU A 37 -12.59 1.10 -6.69
N GLU A 38 -12.71 2.00 -5.71
CA GLU A 38 -13.99 2.44 -5.14
C GLU A 38 -14.94 3.09 -6.15
N ARG A 39 -14.47 3.46 -7.35
CA ARG A 39 -15.29 4.00 -8.44
C ARG A 39 -15.97 2.93 -9.28
N LEU A 40 -15.61 1.66 -9.11
CA LEU A 40 -16.25 0.55 -9.81
C LEU A 40 -17.72 0.42 -9.37
N ILE A 41 -18.56 -0.10 -10.27
CA ILE A 41 -19.99 -0.31 -10.00
C ILE A 41 -20.13 -1.37 -8.90
N LYS A 42 -20.53 -0.94 -7.70
CA LYS A 42 -20.53 -1.77 -6.48
C LYS A 42 -21.41 -3.03 -6.55
N ASP A 43 -22.44 -3.02 -7.39
CA ASP A 43 -23.33 -4.17 -7.58
C ASP A 43 -22.71 -5.24 -8.51
N VAL A 44 -21.72 -4.85 -9.31
CA VAL A 44 -20.99 -5.74 -10.23
C VAL A 44 -19.67 -6.19 -9.61
N TYR A 45 -18.98 -5.29 -8.93
CA TYR A 45 -17.64 -5.53 -8.38
C TYR A 45 -17.65 -5.40 -6.86
N LYS A 46 -17.09 -6.40 -6.16
CA LYS A 46 -16.77 -6.27 -4.73
C LYS A 46 -15.28 -6.12 -4.56
N ILE A 47 -14.89 -5.18 -3.71
CA ILE A 47 -13.49 -4.83 -3.48
C ILE A 47 -13.17 -5.12 -2.02
N TYR A 48 -12.02 -5.75 -1.80
CA TYR A 48 -11.46 -6.03 -0.47
C TYR A 48 -10.05 -5.47 -0.44
N HIS A 49 -9.76 -4.61 0.53
CA HIS A 49 -8.44 -4.02 0.74
C HIS A 49 -7.75 -4.67 1.95
N ASP A 50 -6.42 -4.70 1.95
CA ASP A 50 -5.58 -5.18 3.06
C ASP A 50 -5.95 -6.60 3.54
N VAL A 51 -6.12 -7.54 2.59
CA VAL A 51 -6.58 -8.90 2.91
C VAL A 51 -5.40 -9.77 3.33
N TYR A 52 -5.44 -10.29 4.56
CA TYR A 52 -4.47 -11.27 5.05
C TYR A 52 -4.93 -12.69 4.72
N VAL A 53 -4.11 -13.43 3.98
CA VAL A 53 -4.37 -14.82 3.60
C VAL A 53 -3.29 -15.75 4.17
N PRO A 54 -3.64 -16.97 4.60
CA PRO A 54 -2.63 -17.95 5.07
C PRO A 54 -1.59 -18.22 3.99
N ASN A 55 -0.31 -18.23 4.37
CA ASN A 55 0.81 -18.43 3.42
C ASN A 55 1.21 -19.92 3.25
N GLY A 56 0.54 -20.85 3.93
CA GLY A 56 0.87 -22.28 3.90
C GLY A 56 2.02 -22.70 4.82
N GLU A 57 2.71 -21.76 5.46
CA GLU A 57 3.87 -21.99 6.34
C GLU A 57 3.59 -21.62 7.81
N GLY A 58 2.31 -21.54 8.18
CA GLY A 58 1.87 -21.13 9.52
C GLY A 58 1.82 -19.62 9.74
N GLY A 59 2.04 -18.82 8.69
CA GLY A 59 1.92 -17.36 8.70
C GLY A 59 0.80 -16.86 7.79
N THR A 60 0.81 -15.54 7.54
CA THR A 60 -0.07 -14.89 6.56
C THR A 60 0.75 -13.99 5.64
N THR A 61 0.24 -13.78 4.42
CA THR A 61 0.68 -12.72 3.53
C THR A 61 -0.45 -11.72 3.33
N GLN A 62 -0.09 -10.45 3.17
CA GLN A 62 -1.04 -9.42 2.76
C GLN A 62 -1.21 -9.48 1.23
N VAL A 63 -2.44 -9.29 0.79
CA VAL A 63 -2.83 -8.95 -0.56
C VAL A 63 -3.43 -7.55 -0.51
N ASP A 64 -2.84 -6.60 -1.22
CA ASP A 64 -3.26 -5.20 -1.14
C ASP A 64 -4.72 -5.03 -1.55
N HIS A 65 -5.11 -5.56 -2.72
CA HIS A 65 -6.49 -5.50 -3.18
C HIS A 65 -6.96 -6.79 -3.86
N ILE A 66 -8.18 -7.21 -3.53
CA ILE A 66 -8.92 -8.25 -4.24
C ILE A 66 -10.18 -7.63 -4.82
N VAL A 67 -10.40 -7.82 -6.12
CA VAL A 67 -11.65 -7.45 -6.79
C VAL A 67 -12.33 -8.71 -7.28
N THR A 68 -13.54 -9.00 -6.79
CA THR A 68 -14.38 -10.05 -7.35
C THR A 68 -15.34 -9.46 -8.38
N SER A 69 -15.44 -10.11 -9.52
CA SER A 69 -16.32 -9.73 -10.63
C SER A 69 -17.13 -10.95 -11.10
N PRO A 70 -18.14 -10.78 -11.97
CA PRO A 70 -18.86 -11.90 -12.57
C PRO A 70 -17.99 -12.77 -13.49
N TYR A 71 -16.79 -12.29 -13.87
CA TYR A 71 -15.91 -12.97 -14.82
C TYR A 71 -14.78 -13.70 -14.10
N GLU A 72 -14.02 -12.98 -13.27
CA GLU A 72 -12.83 -13.48 -12.58
C GLU A 72 -12.55 -12.74 -11.25
N ILE A 73 -11.52 -13.21 -10.54
CA ILE A 73 -10.95 -12.56 -9.36
C ILE A 73 -9.65 -11.86 -9.76
N PHE A 74 -9.55 -10.57 -9.50
CA PHE A 74 -8.33 -9.80 -9.70
C PHE A 74 -7.60 -9.65 -8.37
N VAL A 75 -6.34 -10.06 -8.35
CA VAL A 75 -5.40 -9.85 -7.23
C VAL A 75 -4.44 -8.76 -7.65
N ILE A 76 -4.46 -7.63 -6.94
CA ILE A 76 -3.75 -6.42 -7.32
C ILE A 76 -2.77 -6.07 -6.19
N GLU A 77 -1.50 -5.91 -6.57
CA GLU A 77 -0.40 -5.49 -5.70
C GLU A 77 0.02 -4.05 -6.07
N THR A 78 0.18 -3.18 -5.09
CA THR A 78 0.54 -1.78 -5.32
C THR A 78 2.04 -1.53 -5.13
N LYS A 79 2.73 -1.13 -6.20
CA LYS A 79 4.14 -0.70 -6.16
C LYS A 79 4.30 0.77 -6.53
N HIS A 80 4.47 1.62 -5.52
CA HIS A 80 4.64 3.08 -5.73
C HIS A 80 6.10 3.48 -5.98
N TYR A 81 6.63 3.04 -7.11
CA TYR A 81 7.99 3.37 -7.56
C TYR A 81 7.99 4.36 -8.73
N LYS A 82 9.15 5.00 -8.95
CA LYS A 82 9.42 5.78 -10.16
C LYS A 82 10.48 5.04 -10.97
N GLY A 83 10.42 5.12 -12.29
CA GLY A 83 11.36 4.44 -13.18
C GLY A 83 10.75 3.19 -13.82
N TRP A 84 11.61 2.34 -14.38
CA TRP A 84 11.20 1.15 -15.12
C TRP A 84 11.07 -0.06 -14.19
N ILE A 85 9.94 -0.75 -14.28
CA ILE A 85 9.71 -2.02 -13.59
C ILE A 85 9.97 -3.13 -14.61
N PHE A 86 10.92 -4.01 -14.30
CA PHE A 86 11.24 -5.17 -15.12
C PHE A 86 10.81 -6.44 -14.39
N GLY A 87 10.06 -7.30 -15.07
CA GLY A 87 9.75 -8.64 -14.59
C GLY A 87 10.79 -9.64 -15.10
N LYS A 88 11.13 -10.64 -14.28
CA LYS A 88 11.81 -11.85 -14.75
C LYS A 88 10.86 -13.02 -14.50
N GLU A 89 10.70 -13.85 -15.50
CA GLU A 89 9.95 -15.10 -15.37
C GLU A 89 10.83 -16.09 -14.58
N LYS A 90 10.71 -16.05 -13.26
CA LYS A 90 11.04 -17.18 -12.41
C LYS A 90 9.79 -17.46 -11.59
N MET A 91 8.98 -18.37 -12.12
CA MET A 91 8.06 -19.17 -11.31
C MET A 91 8.87 -20.23 -10.56
#